data_AF-A0A9D6S516-F1
#
_entry.id   AF-A0A9D6S516-F1
#
_cell.length_a   1.000
_cell.length_b   1.000
_cell.length_c   1.000
_cell.angle_alpha   90.00
_cell.angle_beta   90.00
_cell.angle_gamma   90.00
#
_symmetry.space_group_name_H-M   'P 1'
#
loop_
_entity.id
_entity.type
_entity.pdbx_description
1 polymer ?
#
loop_
_entity_poly.entity_id
_entity_poly.type
_entity_poly.pdbx_seq_one_letter_code
_entity_poly.pdbx_strand_id
1 'polypeptide(L)'
;MFTRPKPIKPFKTLDEEAEFWDTHDISELGKVPLMKLPLIEPEKEEVLSVRVQRSVKEQLTNIARKKGIGATTLARMWILERLGVGA
;
A
#
# COMPACT_ATOMS: atom_id res chain seq x y z
N MET A 1 17.28 35.74 0.00
CA MET A 1 15.90 35.85 0.54
C MET A 1 15.00 35.01 -0.34
N PHE A 2 14.38 33.95 0.17
CA PHE A 2 13.42 33.16 -0.60
C PHE A 2 12.01 33.64 -0.22
N THR A 3 11.36 34.39 -1.09
CA THR A 3 9.97 34.81 -0.93
C THR A 3 9.06 33.60 -1.15
N ARG A 4 8.15 33.33 -0.19
CA ARG A 4 7.13 32.32 -0.37
C ARG A 4 6.18 32.78 -1.49
N PRO A 5 5.87 31.95 -2.49
CA PRO A 5 4.89 32.32 -3.51
C PRO A 5 3.54 32.59 -2.83
N LYS A 6 2.84 33.63 -3.29
CA LYS A 6 1.50 33.94 -2.79
C LYS A 6 0.55 32.82 -3.23
N PRO A 7 -0.36 32.35 -2.37
CA PRO A 7 -1.33 31.34 -2.75
C PRO A 7 -2.22 31.84 -3.89
N ILE A 8 -2.52 30.96 -4.84
CA ILE A 8 -3.47 31.21 -5.93
C ILE A 8 -4.85 31.41 -5.29
N LYS A 9 -5.61 32.37 -5.79
CA LYS A 9 -7.00 32.58 -5.34
C LYS A 9 -7.88 31.43 -5.86
N PRO A 10 -8.90 30.99 -5.10
CA PRO A 10 -9.81 29.95 -5.58
C PRO A 10 -10.53 30.43 -6.85
N PHE A 11 -10.60 29.55 -7.86
CA PHE A 11 -11.38 29.78 -9.07
C PHE A 11 -12.88 29.75 -8.76
N LYS A 12 -13.66 30.59 -9.45
CA LYS A 12 -15.11 30.68 -9.27
C LYS A 12 -15.85 29.73 -10.20
N THR A 13 -15.27 29.39 -11.35
CA THR A 13 -15.83 28.48 -12.35
C THR A 13 -14.76 27.54 -12.93
N LEU A 14 -15.20 26.42 -13.51
CA LEU A 14 -14.31 25.48 -14.19
C LEU A 14 -13.67 26.09 -15.44
N ASP A 15 -14.39 26.95 -16.16
CA ASP A 15 -13.87 27.62 -17.36
C ASP A 15 -12.74 28.60 -17.00
N GLU A 16 -12.87 29.32 -15.88
CA GLU A 16 -11.81 30.21 -15.35
C GLU A 16 -10.55 29.41 -14.99
N GLU A 17 -10.74 28.24 -14.39
CA GLU A 17 -9.64 27.34 -14.05
C GLU A 17 -8.93 26.80 -15.31
N ALA A 18 -9.69 26.35 -16.31
CA ALA A 18 -9.13 25.86 -17.56
C ALA A 18 -8.32 26.94 -18.30
N GLU A 19 -8.88 28.15 -18.44
CA GLU A 19 -8.20 29.27 -19.09
C GLU A 19 -6.92 29.67 -18.34
N PHE A 20 -6.94 29.62 -17.00
CA PHE A 20 -5.74 29.87 -16.19
C PHE A 20 -4.64 28.86 -16.46
N TRP A 21 -4.94 27.56 -16.48
CA TRP A 21 -3.96 26.49 -16.71
C TRP A 21 -3.45 26.43 -18.15
N ASP A 22 -4.26 26.83 -19.14
CA ASP A 22 -3.84 26.90 -20.55
C ASP A 22 -2.89 28.08 -20.82
N THR A 23 -3.01 29.16 -20.04
CA THR A 23 -2.27 30.42 -20.28
C THR A 23 -1.06 30.63 -19.37
N HIS A 24 -1.00 29.98 -18.21
CA HIS A 24 0.07 30.19 -17.22
C HIS A 24 1.04 29.00 -17.15
N ASP A 25 2.34 29.28 -17.15
CA ASP A 25 3.37 28.27 -16.96
C ASP A 25 3.45 27.85 -15.47
N ILE A 26 3.37 26.54 -15.23
CA ILE A 26 3.39 25.93 -13.90
C ILE A 26 4.70 26.26 -13.16
N SER A 27 5.80 26.48 -13.88
CA SER A 27 7.10 26.83 -13.30
C SER A 27 7.12 28.21 -12.62
N GLU A 28 6.23 29.12 -13.01
CA GLU A 28 6.09 30.45 -12.42
C GLU A 28 5.34 30.43 -11.08
N LEU A 29 4.58 29.36 -10.81
CA LEU A 29 3.79 29.18 -9.58
C LEU A 29 4.64 28.78 -8.36
N GLY A 30 5.96 28.61 -8.54
CA GLY A 30 6.89 28.18 -7.52
C GLY A 30 6.80 26.69 -7.20
N LYS A 31 7.59 26.22 -6.23
CA LYS A 31 7.56 24.82 -5.79
C LYS A 31 6.21 24.54 -5.10
N VAL A 32 5.26 24.00 -5.85
CA VAL A 32 4.05 23.40 -5.28
C VAL A 32 4.47 22.31 -4.29
N PRO A 33 4.07 22.37 -3.01
CA PRO A 33 4.33 21.27 -2.10
C PRO A 33 3.59 20.06 -2.65
N LEU A 34 4.33 19.00 -2.98
CA LEU A 34 3.77 17.71 -3.35
C LEU A 34 2.75 17.33 -2.28
N MET A 35 1.47 17.33 -2.64
CA MET A 35 0.43 16.82 -1.75
C MET A 35 0.80 15.36 -1.49
N LYS A 36 1.05 15.02 -0.23
CA LYS A 36 1.24 13.62 0.15
C LYS A 36 -0.08 12.92 -0.11
N LEU A 37 -0.17 12.20 -1.23
CA LEU A 37 -1.26 11.25 -1.44
C LEU A 37 -1.36 10.37 -0.20
N PRO A 38 -2.56 10.11 0.35
CA PRO A 38 -2.69 9.18 1.45
C PRO A 38 -2.07 7.86 1.00
N LEU A 39 -1.15 7.33 1.80
CA LEU A 39 -0.66 5.97 1.60
C LEU A 39 -1.91 5.07 1.67
N ILE A 40 -2.30 4.50 0.54
CA ILE A 40 -3.12 3.29 0.55
C ILE A 40 -2.16 2.24 1.09
N GLU A 41 -2.02 2.13 2.41
CA GLU A 41 -1.15 1.13 3.00
C GLU A 41 -1.71 -0.23 2.55
N PRO A 42 -0.95 -1.05 1.79
CA PRO A 42 -1.35 -2.42 1.59
C PRO A 42 -1.49 -3.05 2.99
N GLU A 43 -2.50 -3.92 3.16
CA GLU A 43 -2.72 -4.64 4.42
C GLU A 43 -1.39 -5.19 4.91
N LYS A 44 -0.93 -4.68 6.06
CA LYS A 44 0.42 -5.00 6.56
C LYS A 44 0.44 -6.48 6.90
N GLU A 45 1.38 -7.22 6.30
CA GLU A 45 1.62 -8.60 6.70
C GLU A 45 2.07 -8.62 8.17
N GLU A 46 1.28 -9.27 9.03
CA GLU A 46 1.64 -9.49 10.43
C GLU A 46 2.29 -10.86 10.63
N VAL A 47 3.32 -10.89 11.48
CA VAL A 47 4.03 -12.14 11.82
C VAL A 47 3.35 -12.81 13.01
N LEU A 48 2.74 -13.97 12.77
CA LEU A 48 2.22 -14.84 13.82
C LEU A 48 3.27 -15.88 14.26
N SER A 49 3.73 -15.81 15.50
CA SER A 49 4.64 -16.80 16.08
C SER A 49 3.88 -17.84 16.93
N VAL A 50 3.86 -19.09 16.48
CA VAL A 50 3.14 -20.19 17.16
C VAL A 50 4.12 -21.24 17.68
N ARG A 51 4.04 -21.55 18.97
CA ARG A 51 4.78 -22.69 19.54
C ARG A 51 4.03 -23.98 19.23
N VAL A 52 4.74 -24.93 18.64
CA VAL A 52 4.23 -26.28 18.34
C VAL A 52 5.24 -27.33 18.77
N GLN A 53 4.78 -28.56 18.97
CA GLN A 53 5.69 -29.69 19.18
C GLN A 53 6.56 -29.93 17.95
N ARG A 54 7.76 -30.46 18.15
CA ARG A 54 8.72 -30.77 17.07
C ARG A 54 8.12 -31.70 16.01
N SER A 55 7.40 -32.73 16.44
CA SER A 55 6.71 -33.69 15.57
C SER A 55 5.74 -33.02 14.60
N VAL A 56 4.99 -32.02 15.09
CA VAL A 56 4.03 -31.25 14.28
C VAL A 56 4.76 -30.44 13.21
N LYS A 57 5.86 -29.76 13.57
CA LYS A 57 6.67 -28.98 12.61
C LYS A 57 7.26 -29.88 11.52
N GLU A 58 7.74 -31.07 11.90
CA GLU A 58 8.29 -32.05 10.95
C GLU A 58 7.22 -32.56 9.99
N GLN A 59 6.03 -32.92 10.49
CA GLN A 59 4.91 -33.33 9.65
C GLN A 59 4.48 -32.24 8.66
N LEU A 60 4.32 -31.01 9.14
CA LEU A 60 3.98 -29.85 8.29
C LEU A 60 5.02 -29.67 7.17
N THR A 61 6.31 -29.74 7.52
CA THR A 61 7.41 -29.58 6.57
C THR A 61 7.41 -30.69 5.51
N ASN A 62 7.16 -31.94 5.92
CA ASN A 62 7.09 -33.07 5.01
C ASN A 62 5.92 -32.96 4.03
N ILE A 63 4.76 -32.50 4.50
CA ILE A 63 3.58 -32.29 3.64
C ILE A 63 3.84 -31.14 2.66
N ALA A 64 4.41 -30.03 3.14
CA ALA A 64 4.75 -28.87 2.31
C ALA A 64 5.75 -29.25 1.21
N ARG A 65 6.78 -30.03 1.55
CA ARG A 65 7.79 -30.51 0.59
C ARG A 65 7.17 -31.37 -0.51
N LYS A 66 6.24 -32.28 -0.17
CA LYS A 66 5.51 -33.09 -1.17
C LYS A 66 4.67 -32.24 -2.12
N LYS A 67 4.27 -31.04 -1.70
CA LYS A 67 3.50 -30.06 -2.48
C LYS A 67 4.38 -29.02 -3.18
N GLY A 68 5.71 -29.07 -3.03
CA GLY A 68 6.62 -28.09 -3.62
C GLY A 68 6.53 -26.69 -3.02
N ILE A 69 6.00 -26.53 -1.81
CA ILE A 69 5.81 -25.23 -1.14
C ILE A 69 6.52 -25.18 0.21
N GLY A 70 6.72 -23.96 0.74
CA GLY A 70 7.29 -23.76 2.07
C GLY A 70 6.33 -24.16 3.20
N ALA A 71 6.87 -24.56 4.35
CA ALA A 71 6.08 -24.91 5.53
C ALA A 71 5.21 -23.74 6.04
N THR A 72 5.75 -22.51 6.00
CA THR A 72 5.02 -21.28 6.36
C THR A 72 3.90 -20.98 5.36
N THR A 73 4.13 -21.18 4.07
CA THR A 73 3.10 -21.05 3.03
C THR A 73 1.95 -22.03 3.26
N LEU A 74 2.26 -23.31 3.50
CA LEU A 74 1.25 -24.32 3.78
C LEU A 74 0.46 -23.98 5.05
N ALA A 75 1.15 -23.56 6.12
CA ALA A 75 0.50 -23.14 7.36
C ALA A 75 -0.45 -21.97 7.12
N ARG A 76 -0.02 -20.93 6.39
CA ARG A 76 -0.85 -19.78 6.03
C ARG A 76 -2.10 -20.22 5.25
N MET A 77 -1.94 -21.09 4.25
CA MET A 77 -3.08 -21.59 3.46
C MET A 77 -4.10 -22.32 4.33
N TRP A 78 -3.65 -23.22 5.20
CA TRP A 78 -4.55 -23.93 6.10
C TRP A 78 -5.23 -23.01 7.13
N ILE A 79 -4.55 -21.98 7.63
CA ILE A 79 -5.16 -20.98 8.52
C ILE A 79 -6.27 -20.26 7.76
N LEU A 80 -6.02 -19.77 6.54
CA LEU A 80 -7.01 -19.08 5.72
C LEU A 80 -8.21 -19.96 5.36
N GLU A 81 -7.96 -21.22 5.02
CA GLU A 81 -9.00 -22.22 4.74
C GLU A 81 -9.92 -22.43 5.96
N ARG A 82 -9.34 -22.53 7.16
CA ARG A 82 -10.11 -22.72 8.40
C ARG A 82 -10.87 -21.48 8.86
N LEU A 83 -10.38 -20.30 8.50
CA LEU A 83 -11.07 -19.03 8.76
C LEU A 83 -12.14 -18.71 7.71
N GLY A 84 -12.22 -19.46 6.59
CA GLY A 84 -13.13 -19.16 5.49
C GLY A 84 -12.74 -17.91 4.70
N VAL A 85 -11.50 -17.44 4.84
CA VAL A 85 -10.96 -16.26 4.15
C VAL A 85 -10.24 -16.65 2.85
N GLY A 86 -10.04 -17.96 2.62
CA GLY A 86 -9.44 -18.50 1.40
C GLY A 86 -10.48 -18.94 0.36
N ALA A 87 -11.18 -17.99 -0.26
CA ALA A 87 -11.92 -18.15 -1.51
C ALA A 87 -11.87 -16.84 -2.31
#